data_AF-A0A922VK21-F1
#
_entry.id   AF-A0A922VK21-F1
#
_cell.length_a   1.000
_cell.length_b   1.000
_cell.length_c   1.000
_cell.angle_alpha   90.00
_cell.angle_beta   90.00
_cell.angle_gamma   90.00
#
_symmetry.space_group_name_H-M   'P 1'
#
loop_
_entity.id
_entity.type
_entity.pdbx_description
1 polymer ?
#
loop_
_entity_poly.entity_id
_entity_poly.type
_entity_poly.pdbx_seq_one_letter_code
_entity_poly.pdbx_strand_id
1 'polypeptide(L)'
;MSAEFRFAVNVLPKPGILDPQGRAVEGSLSHLGVEGVSAVRVGRRVELTVSAADEAAARAIVERLAAELLSNPLIEAFAVELLAATSSTTSTIAAGSTTSREPVGR
;
A
#
# COMPACT_ATOMS: atom_id res chain seq x y z
N MET A 1 -11.30 10.24 22.25
CA MET A 1 -11.33 10.69 20.85
C MET A 1 -10.37 9.80 20.08
N SER A 2 -10.76 9.28 18.91
CA SER A 2 -9.88 8.52 18.02
C SER A 2 -9.61 9.36 16.77
N ALA A 3 -8.36 9.38 16.31
CA ALA A 3 -7.93 9.97 15.06
C ALA A 3 -7.60 8.87 14.04
N GLU A 4 -7.61 9.22 12.75
CA GLU A 4 -7.20 8.32 11.68
C GLU A 4 -5.73 8.55 11.32
N PHE A 5 -5.00 7.44 11.21
CA PHE A 5 -3.60 7.42 10.82
C PHE A 5 -3.43 6.52 9.61
N ARG A 6 -2.63 6.96 8.63
CA ARG A 6 -2.33 6.17 7.44
C ARG A 6 -0.91 5.64 7.52
N PHE A 7 -0.75 4.37 7.15
CA PHE A 7 0.56 3.71 7.12
C PHE A 7 0.76 2.96 5.82
N ALA A 8 2.03 2.84 5.42
CA ALA A 8 2.49 1.87 4.44
C ALA A 8 3.33 0.80 5.15
N VAL A 9 3.04 -0.47 4.86
CA VAL A 9 3.84 -1.62 5.26
C VAL A 9 4.57 -2.12 4.03
N ASN A 10 5.88 -1.94 4.00
CA ASN A 10 6.74 -2.43 2.93
C ASN A 10 7.30 -3.80 3.36
N VAL A 11 6.98 -4.85 2.61
CA VAL A 11 7.40 -6.23 2.86
C VAL A 11 8.36 -6.67 1.77
N LEU A 12 9.54 -7.16 2.15
CA LEU A 12 10.57 -7.65 1.24
C LEU A 12 11.10 -9.00 1.73
N PRO A 13 11.59 -9.87 0.84
CA PRO A 13 12.33 -11.06 1.26
C PRO A 13 13.51 -10.66 2.18
N LYS A 14 13.94 -11.55 3.08
CA LYS A 14 15.13 -11.32 3.91
C LYS A 14 16.41 -11.39 3.06
N PRO A 15 17.51 -10.72 3.48
CA PRO A 15 18.80 -10.89 2.83
C PRO A 15 19.19 -12.37 2.78
N GLY A 16 19.69 -12.83 1.63
CA GLY A 16 20.06 -14.24 1.41
C GLY A 16 18.89 -15.15 0.99
N ILE A 17 17.64 -14.69 1.05
CA ILE A 17 16.50 -15.42 0.46
C ILE A 17 16.44 -15.13 -1.04
N LEU A 18 16.27 -16.19 -1.82
CA LEU A 18 16.09 -16.09 -3.26
C LEU A 18 14.78 -15.34 -3.59
N ASP A 19 14.90 -14.31 -4.42
CA ASP A 19 13.79 -13.54 -4.96
C ASP A 19 13.68 -13.79 -6.48
N PRO A 20 12.82 -14.73 -6.92
CA PRO A 20 12.62 -15.00 -8.35
C PRO A 20 12.07 -13.80 -9.13
N GLN A 21 11.29 -12.93 -8.49
CA GLN A 21 10.70 -11.76 -9.12
C GLN A 21 11.76 -10.69 -9.36
N GLY A 22 12.60 -10.41 -8.36
CA GLY A 22 13.76 -9.53 -8.49
C GLY A 22 14.70 -9.97 -9.62
N ARG A 23 15.00 -11.28 -9.71
CA ARG A 23 15.81 -11.84 -10.79
C ARG A 23 15.18 -11.69 -12.17
N ALA A 24 13.87 -11.87 -12.28
CA ALA A 24 13.17 -11.69 -13.56
C ALA A 24 13.24 -10.23 -14.03
N VAL A 25 13.07 -9.28 -13.09
CA VAL A 25 13.20 -7.85 -13.40
C VAL A 25 14.63 -7.52 -13.81
N GLU A 26 15.63 -7.94 -13.04
CA GLU A 26 17.06 -7.72 -13.34
C GLU A 26 17.45 -8.28 -14.72
N GLY A 27 16.99 -9.49 -15.05
CA GLY A 27 17.20 -10.09 -16.37
C GLY A 27 16.56 -9.29 -17.51
N SER A 28 15.45 -8.61 -17.24
CA SER A 28 14.72 -7.81 -18.24
C SER A 28 15.37 -6.45 -18.51
N LEU A 29 16.22 -5.95 -17.61
CA LEU A 29 16.88 -4.65 -17.76
C LEU A 29 17.80 -4.60 -18.99
N SER A 30 18.45 -5.72 -19.30
CA SER A 30 19.33 -5.85 -20.47
C SER A 30 18.57 -5.63 -21.78
N HIS A 31 17.36 -6.17 -21.90
CA HIS A 31 16.50 -5.97 -23.07
C HIS A 31 16.01 -4.52 -23.21
N LEU A 32 16.01 -3.75 -22.12
CA LEU A 32 15.64 -2.33 -22.11
C LEU A 32 16.87 -1.41 -22.30
N GLY A 33 18.08 -1.96 -22.45
CA GLY A 33 19.31 -1.18 -22.55
C GLY A 33 19.68 -0.43 -21.26
N VAL A 34 19.17 -0.88 -20.10
CA VAL A 34 19.47 -0.27 -18.80
C VAL A 34 20.69 -0.96 -18.20
N GLU A 35 21.75 -0.19 -17.98
CA GLU A 35 23.01 -0.65 -17.40
C GLU A 35 23.22 -0.08 -15.98
N GLY A 36 24.13 -0.70 -15.21
CA GLY A 36 24.53 -0.21 -13.88
C GLY A 36 23.57 -0.52 -12.72
N VAL A 37 22.48 -1.25 -12.97
CA VAL A 37 21.53 -1.71 -11.94
C VAL A 37 21.82 -3.17 -11.61
N SER A 38 21.91 -3.49 -10.32
CA SER A 38 22.14 -4.86 -9.85
C SER A 38 21.43 -5.11 -8.52
N ALA A 39 21.30 -6.38 -8.13
CA ALA A 39 20.70 -6.81 -6.87
C ALA A 39 19.26 -6.31 -6.69
N VAL A 40 18.46 -6.41 -7.76
CA VAL A 40 17.06 -5.99 -7.76
C VAL A 40 16.27 -6.86 -6.80
N ARG A 41 15.51 -6.22 -5.92
CA ARG A 41 14.60 -6.89 -4.98
C ARG A 41 13.20 -6.39 -5.20
N VAL A 42 12.26 -7.31 -5.29
CA VAL A 42 10.84 -7.03 -5.43
C VAL A 42 10.13 -7.46 -4.16
N GLY A 43 9.18 -6.64 -3.74
CA GLY A 43 8.40 -6.85 -2.54
C GLY A 43 6.99 -6.31 -2.71
N ARG A 44 6.27 -6.27 -1.60
CA ARG A 44 4.87 -5.82 -1.55
C ARG A 44 4.75 -4.60 -0.65
N ARG A 45 4.06 -3.55 -1.14
CA ARG A 45 3.63 -2.40 -0.35
C ARG A 45 2.15 -2.52 -0.03
N VAL A 46 1.78 -2.41 1.24
CA VAL A 46 0.39 -2.45 1.71
C VAL A 46 0.09 -1.13 2.41
N GLU A 47 -0.83 -0.35 1.86
CA GLU A 47 -1.29 0.90 2.48
C GLU A 47 -2.62 0.68 3.20
N LEU A 48 -2.75 1.25 4.39
CA LEU A 48 -3.92 1.06 5.24
C LEU A 48 -4.15 2.27 6.15
N THR A 49 -5.38 2.39 6.63
CA THR A 49 -5.81 3.42 7.59
C THR A 49 -6.21 2.74 8.89
N VAL A 50 -5.77 3.30 10.02
CA VAL A 50 -6.11 2.83 11.37
C VAL A 50 -6.69 3.97 12.18
N SER A 51 -7.85 3.74 12.79
CA SER A 51 -8.40 4.64 13.81
C SER A 51 -7.85 4.27 15.19
N ALA A 52 -7.16 5.19 15.86
CA ALA A 52 -6.60 4.96 17.19
C ALA A 52 -6.60 6.24 18.03
N ALA A 53 -6.27 6.14 19.32
CA ALA A 53 -6.22 7.29 20.21
C ALA A 53 -5.09 8.27 19.85
N ASP A 54 -3.94 7.73 19.42
CA ASP A 54 -2.75 8.45 19.01
C ASP A 54 -1.95 7.63 18.00
N GLU A 55 -0.88 8.22 17.45
CA GLU A 55 -0.03 7.59 16.43
C GLU A 55 0.66 6.33 16.96
N ALA A 56 1.09 6.33 18.22
CA ALA A 56 1.80 5.21 18.81
C ALA A 56 0.89 3.97 18.93
N ALA A 57 -0.35 4.18 19.37
CA ALA A 57 -1.38 3.15 19.39
C ALA A 57 -1.72 2.64 17.99
N ALA A 58 -1.84 3.55 17.01
CA ALA A 58 -2.07 3.16 15.62
C ALA A 58 -0.91 2.31 15.08
N ARG A 59 0.34 2.75 15.30
CA ARG A 59 1.55 2.06 14.89
C ARG A 59 1.65 0.65 15.48
N ALA A 60 1.35 0.49 16.78
CA ALA A 60 1.35 -0.81 17.43
C ALA A 60 0.35 -1.80 16.79
N ILE A 61 -0.83 -1.30 16.37
CA ILE A 61 -1.81 -2.12 15.63
C ILE A 61 -1.24 -2.56 14.28
N VAL A 62 -0.62 -1.64 13.54
CA VAL A 62 -0.05 -1.94 12.21
C VAL A 62 1.12 -2.91 12.32
N GLU A 63 2.00 -2.74 13.30
CA GLU A 63 3.14 -3.63 13.52
C GLU A 63 2.70 -5.04 13.88
N ARG A 64 1.66 -5.19 14.71
CA ARG A 64 1.06 -6.51 15.01
C ARG A 64 0.47 -7.14 13.74
N LEU A 65 -0.33 -6.38 12.98
CA LEU A 65 -0.91 -6.85 11.73
C LEU A 65 0.17 -7.28 10.72
N ALA A 66 1.26 -6.51 10.63
CA ALA A 66 2.37 -6.80 9.74
C ALA A 66 3.10 -8.10 10.11
N ALA A 67 3.32 -8.32 11.40
CA ALA A 67 4.00 -9.51 11.92
C ALA A 67 3.14 -10.79 11.83
N GLU A 68 1.83 -10.67 12.05
CA GLU A 68 0.93 -11.83 12.10
C GLU A 68 0.36 -12.24 10.74
N LEU A 69 0.19 -11.28 9.82
CA LEU A 69 -0.55 -11.52 8.57
C LEU A 69 0.14 -11.04 7.30
N LEU A 70 0.77 -9.85 7.32
CA LEU A 70 1.27 -9.25 6.08
C LEU A 70 2.65 -9.76 5.66
N SER A 71 3.38 -10.43 6.55
CA SER A 71 4.70 -10.97 6.26
C SER A 71 4.82 -12.41 6.75
N ASN A 72 5.66 -13.19 6.06
CA ASN A 72 6.15 -14.46 6.57
C ASN A 72 7.45 -14.23 7.36
N PRO A 73 7.45 -14.36 8.69
CA PRO A 73 8.61 -14.02 9.52
C PRO A 73 9.84 -14.90 9.27
N LEU A 74 9.70 -16.07 8.62
CA LEU A 74 10.84 -16.92 8.31
C LEU A 74 11.66 -16.35 7.15
N ILE A 75 10.99 -15.84 6.11
CA ILE A 75 11.61 -15.51 4.81
C ILE A 75 11.46 -14.05 4.40
N GLU A 76 10.62 -13.28 5.06
CA GLU A 76 10.34 -11.87 4.76
C GLU A 76 10.62 -10.97 5.97
N ALA A 77 10.92 -9.70 5.69
CA ALA A 77 11.02 -8.62 6.65
C ALA A 77 10.08 -7.49 6.22
N PHE A 78 9.57 -6.73 7.19
CA PHE A 78 8.70 -5.60 6.93
C PHE A 78 9.22 -4.32 7.58
N ALA A 79 8.83 -3.18 7.00
CA ALA A 79 9.04 -1.86 7.55
C ALA A 79 7.73 -1.07 7.52
N VAL A 80 7.41 -0.38 8.63
CA VAL A 80 6.20 0.44 8.76
C VAL A 80 6.56 1.91 8.64
N GLU A 81 5.92 2.58 7.69
CA GLU A 81 6.08 3.99 7.34
C GLU A 81 4.76 4.73 7.62
N LEU A 82 4.81 5.85 8.33
CA LEU A 82 3.65 6.74 8.48
C LEU A 82 3.47 7.54 7.19
N LEU A 83 2.25 7.56 6.66
CA LEU A 83 1.92 8.33 5.47
C LEU A 83 1.31 9.68 5.87
N ALA A 84 1.70 10.73 5.16
CA ALA A 84 1.04 12.03 5.28
C ALA A 84 -0.46 11.88 4.98
N ALA A 85 -1.30 12.56 5.77
CA ALA A 85 -2.72 12.64 5.51
C ALA A 85 -2.93 13.22 4.11
N THR A 86 -3.38 12.40 3.16
CA THR A 86 -3.77 12.92 1.85
C THR A 86 -5.00 13.77 2.08
N SER A 87 -4.83 15.10 2.00
CA SER A 87 -5.91 16.05 2.07
C SER A 87 -6.83 15.78 0.88
N SER A 88 -7.92 15.05 1.10
CA SER A 88 -8.95 14.83 0.11
C SER A 88 -9.62 16.18 -0.18
N THR A 89 -9.13 16.89 -1.19
CA THR A 89 -9.91 17.92 -1.87
C THR A 89 -10.96 17.21 -2.70
N THR A 90 -12.03 16.76 -2.04
CA THR A 90 -13.27 16.43 -2.73
C THR A 90 -13.99 17.76 -2.95
N SER A 91 -13.72 18.41 -4.08
CA SER A 91 -14.56 19.49 -4.56
C SER A 91 -15.94 18.91 -4.85
N THR A 92 -16.88 19.28 -3.98
CA THR A 92 -18.33 19.26 -4.11
C THR A 92 -18.83 19.23 -5.56
N ILE A 93 -19.41 18.11 -5.99
CA ILE A 93 -20.45 18.13 -7.01
C ILE A 93 -21.74 18.59 -6.33
N ALA A 94 -21.99 19.89 -6.42
CA ALA A 94 -23.23 20.50 -5.96
C ALA A 94 -24.39 20.07 -6.87
N ALA A 95 -25.50 19.72 -6.23
CA ALA A 95 -26.75 19.31 -6.84
C ALA A 95 -27.50 20.46 -7.54
N GLY A 96 -28.21 20.11 -8.61
CA GLY A 96 -29.26 20.87 -9.30
C GLY A 96 -29.42 20.31 -10.72
N SER A 97 -30.57 19.88 -11.24
CA SER A 97 -31.96 20.03 -10.83
C SER A 97 -32.85 19.03 -11.60
N THR A 98 -33.83 18.50 -10.88
CA THR A 98 -35.13 17.88 -11.25
C THR A 98 -35.68 18.06 -12.67
N THR A 99 -36.16 16.95 -13.27
CA THR A 99 -37.51 16.80 -13.91
C THR A 99 -37.60 15.39 -14.52
N SER A 100 -38.27 14.43 -13.87
CA SER A 100 -39.70 14.10 -14.04
C SER A 100 -40.09 13.67 -15.46
N ARG A 101 -40.00 12.36 -15.72
CA ARG A 101 -41.11 11.43 -16.08
C ARG A 101 -40.65 10.30 -17.02
N GLU A 102 -40.53 9.12 -16.43
CA GLU A 102 -40.77 7.80 -17.05
C GLU A 102 -42.31 7.56 -17.14
N PRO A 103 -42.84 6.43 -17.67
CA PRO A 103 -42.24 5.41 -18.55
C PRO A 103 -43.18 4.83 -19.64
N VAL A 104 -42.63 3.86 -20.36
CA VAL A 104 -43.22 2.55 -20.75
C VAL A 104 -44.18 2.42 -21.94
N GLY A 105 -43.75 1.55 -22.88
CA GLY A 105 -44.51 0.35 -23.22
C GLY A 105 -45.41 0.42 -24.46
N ARG A 106 -44.91 -0.09 -25.59
CA ARG A 106 -45.34 -1.34 -26.26
C ARG A 106 -44.58 -1.54 -27.56
#